data_AF-A0A941ZD91-F1
#
_entry.id   AF-A0A941ZD91-F1
#
_cell.length_a   1.000
_cell.length_b   1.000
_cell.length_c   1.000
_cell.angle_alpha   90.00
_cell.angle_beta   90.00
_cell.angle_gamma   90.00
#
_symmetry.space_group_name_H-M   'P 1'
#
loop_
_entity.id
_entity.type
_entity.pdbx_description
1 polymer ?
#
loop_
_entity_poly.entity_id
_entity_poly.type
_entity_poly.pdbx_seq_one_letter_code
_entity_poly.pdbx_strand_id
1 'polypeptide(L)'
;MTGICRAAVDAALGDNWDLAHRMVQDSTDPLACWIHAILHKMEGDAWNSRYWYGRSGGRRYEDFADPRAELEAVRAILIDTGTAPDKA
;
A
#
# COMPACT_ATOMS: atom_id res chain seq x y z
N MET A 1 4.23 10.95 -5.77
CA MET A 1 3.60 9.95 -4.87
C MET A 1 4.35 8.61 -4.86
N THR A 2 4.71 8.05 -6.02
CA THR A 2 5.35 6.72 -6.18
C THR A 2 6.54 6.44 -5.23
N GLY A 3 7.45 7.41 -5.05
CA GLY A 3 8.61 7.24 -4.16
C GLY A 3 8.24 7.08 -2.67
N ILE A 4 7.24 7.82 -2.18
CA ILE A 4 6.76 7.73 -0.81
C ILE A 4 6.04 6.39 -0.60
N CYS A 5 5.18 5.99 -1.55
CA CYS A 5 4.49 4.70 -1.50
C CYS A 5 5.48 3.52 -1.46
N ARG A 6 6.56 3.57 -2.26
CA ARG A 6 7.59 2.52 -2.23
C ARG A 6 8.27 2.44 -0.87
N ALA A 7 8.68 3.58 -0.32
CA ALA A 7 9.30 3.62 1.00
C ALA A 7 8.35 3.13 2.11
N ALA A 8 7.06 3.44 2.03
CA ALA A 8 6.06 2.96 2.98
C ALA A 8 5.88 1.44 2.90
N VAL A 9 5.84 0.87 1.69
CA VAL A 9 5.77 -0.58 1.49
C VAL A 9 7.02 -1.28 2.01
N ASP A 10 8.21 -0.77 1.70
CA ASP A 10 9.48 -1.32 2.20
C ASP A 10 9.54 -1.25 3.74
N ALA A 11 9.07 -0.16 4.34
CA ALA A 11 8.97 -0.03 5.80
C ALA A 11 8.00 -1.07 6.39
N ALA A 12 6.83 -1.27 5.79
CA ALA A 12 5.83 -2.22 6.26
C ALA A 12 6.33 -3.68 6.19
N LEU A 13 6.99 -4.06 5.09
CA LEU A 13 7.59 -5.39 4.91
C LEU A 13 8.72 -5.65 5.91
N GLY A 14 9.47 -4.61 6.28
CA GLY A 14 10.50 -4.62 7.32
C GLY A 14 9.98 -4.42 8.75
N ASP A 15 8.68 -4.65 9.00
CA ASP A 15 8.03 -4.55 10.31
C ASP A 15 8.02 -3.15 10.96
N ASN A 16 8.23 -2.09 10.18
CA ASN A 16 8.15 -0.69 10.63
C ASN A 16 6.79 -0.07 10.29
N TRP A 17 5.71 -0.63 10.83
CA TRP A 17 4.33 -0.26 10.43
C TRP A 17 3.98 1.19 10.79
N ASP A 18 4.44 1.69 11.94
CA ASP A 18 4.24 3.09 12.34
C ASP A 18 4.86 4.09 11.38
N LEU A 19 6.01 3.75 10.79
CA LEU A 19 6.65 4.58 9.77
C LEU A 19 5.85 4.54 8.47
N ALA A 20 5.41 3.35 8.05
CA ALA A 20 4.59 3.18 6.87
C ALA A 20 3.29 4.00 6.96
N HIS A 21 2.59 3.94 8.10
CA HIS A 21 1.39 4.74 8.37
C HIS A 21 1.67 6.22 8.22
N ARG A 22 2.68 6.76 8.93
CA ARG A 22 3.03 8.18 8.86
C ARG A 22 3.35 8.65 7.45
N MET A 23 3.92 7.80 6.61
CA MET A 23 4.25 8.14 5.22
C MET A 23 3.01 8.31 4.34
N VAL A 24 1.91 7.60 4.61
CA VAL A 24 0.73 7.57 3.73
C VAL A 24 -0.53 8.18 4.36
N GLN A 25 -0.54 8.46 5.68
CA GLN A 25 -1.74 8.88 6.43
C GLN A 25 -2.44 10.14 5.88
N ASP A 26 -1.67 11.11 5.38
CA ASP A 26 -2.20 12.42 4.94
C ASP A 26 -2.56 12.43 3.44
N SER A 27 -2.35 11.32 2.74
CA SER A 27 -2.59 11.21 1.32
C SER A 27 -3.97 10.63 1.01
N THR A 28 -4.67 11.26 0.08
CA THR A 28 -5.91 10.75 -0.51
C THR A 28 -5.68 10.02 -1.84
N ASP A 29 -4.42 9.84 -2.23
CA ASP A 29 -4.08 9.10 -3.45
C ASP A 29 -4.53 7.63 -3.33
N PRO A 30 -5.11 7.04 -4.39
CA PRO A 30 -5.62 5.67 -4.34
C PRO A 30 -4.57 4.64 -3.94
N LEU A 31 -3.30 4.82 -4.35
CA LEU A 31 -2.22 3.89 -4.00
C LEU A 31 -1.83 4.03 -2.52
N ALA A 32 -1.79 5.26 -2.00
CA ALA A 32 -1.57 5.52 -0.58
C ALA A 32 -2.69 4.90 0.28
N CYS A 33 -3.94 5.08 -0.15
CA CYS A 33 -5.11 4.51 0.52
C CYS A 33 -5.09 2.99 0.50
N TRP A 34 -4.63 2.37 -0.60
CA TRP A 34 -4.44 0.92 -0.66
C TRP A 34 -3.39 0.44 0.36
N ILE A 35 -2.23 1.10 0.42
CA ILE A 35 -1.19 0.77 1.42
C ILE A 35 -1.73 0.90 2.84
N HIS A 36 -2.43 1.99 3.15
CA HIS A 36 -3.06 2.21 4.46
C HIS A 36 -4.07 1.09 4.79
N ALA A 37 -4.87 0.66 3.82
CA ALA A 37 -5.80 -0.45 3.98
C ALA A 37 -5.10 -1.75 4.35
N ILE A 38 -3.97 -2.05 3.71
CA ILE A 38 -3.18 -3.26 3.99
C ILE A 38 -2.56 -3.19 5.40
N LEU A 39 -2.07 -2.03 5.84
CA LEU A 39 -1.52 -1.86 7.20
C LEU A 39 -2.55 -2.22 8.27
N HIS A 40 -3.79 -1.72 8.17
CA HIS A 40 -4.86 -2.10 9.10
C HIS A 40 -5.25 -3.58 8.99
N LYS A 41 -5.11 -4.19 7.82
CA LYS A 41 -5.31 -5.64 7.66
C LYS A 41 -4.25 -6.44 8.40
N MET A 42 -2.99 -5.99 8.42
CA MET A 42 -1.91 -6.59 9.21
C MET A 42 -2.15 -6.46 10.71
N GLU A 43 -2.75 -5.36 11.15
CA GLU A 43 -3.15 -5.12 12.55
C GLU A 43 -4.37 -5.94 13.01
N GLY A 44 -5.12 -6.53 12.07
CA GLY A 44 -6.38 -7.21 12.35
C GLY A 44 -7.58 -6.26 12.49
N ASP A 45 -7.43 -4.97 12.17
CA ASP A 45 -8.53 -4.00 12.12
C ASP A 45 -9.27 -4.09 10.77
N ALA A 46 -10.12 -5.12 10.66
CA ALA A 46 -10.87 -5.39 9.45
C ALA A 46 -11.83 -4.25 9.08
N TRP A 47 -12.40 -3.54 10.06
CA TRP A 47 -13.35 -2.46 9.79
C TRP A 47 -12.66 -1.26 9.14
N ASN A 48 -11.57 -0.80 9.74
CA ASN A 48 -10.84 0.36 9.23
C ASN A 48 -10.10 0.01 7.93
N SER A 49 -9.55 -1.20 7.84
CA SER A 49 -8.98 -1.71 6.59
C SER A 49 -9.99 -1.62 5.43
N ARG A 50 -11.23 -2.08 5.64
CA ARG A 50 -12.30 -1.99 4.61
C ARG A 50 -12.65 -0.56 4.23
N TYR A 51 -12.66 0.36 5.19
CA TYR A 51 -12.88 1.78 4.93
C TYR A 51 -11.82 2.34 3.96
N TRP A 52 -10.55 2.02 4.18
CA TRP A 52 -9.46 2.45 3.30
C TRP A 52 -9.43 1.71 1.96
N TYR A 53 -9.80 0.43 1.91
CA TYR A 53 -10.01 -0.28 0.64
C TYR A 53 -11.06 0.41 -0.22
N GLY A 54 -12.14 0.92 0.37
CA GLY A 54 -13.15 1.72 -0.35
C GLY A 54 -12.59 2.99 -1.02
N ARG A 55 -11.39 3.44 -0.63
CA ARG A 55 -10.69 4.61 -1.17
C ARG A 55 -9.54 4.27 -2.12
N SER A 56 -9.22 2.99 -2.26
CA SER A 56 -8.07 2.49 -3.04
C SER A 56 -8.24 2.51 -4.56
N GLY A 57 -9.37 3.02 -5.07
CA GLY A 57 -9.67 3.00 -6.50
C GLY A 57 -10.06 1.62 -7.05
N GLY A 58 -10.64 0.76 -6.22
CA GLY A 58 -11.29 -0.48 -6.67
C GLY A 58 -10.72 -1.79 -6.10
N ARG A 59 -9.74 -1.73 -5.20
CA ARG A 59 -9.25 -2.91 -4.45
C ARG A 59 -10.19 -3.26 -3.32
N ARG A 60 -10.21 -4.53 -2.93
CA ARG A 60 -11.08 -5.08 -1.89
C ARG A 60 -10.27 -5.81 -0.85
N TYR A 61 -10.78 -5.82 0.37
CA TYR A 61 -10.18 -6.52 1.50
C TYR A 61 -9.92 -8.00 1.20
N GLU A 62 -10.80 -8.63 0.42
CA GLU A 62 -10.78 -10.04 0.02
C GLU A 62 -9.88 -10.36 -1.17
N ASP A 63 -9.34 -9.36 -1.89
CA ASP A 63 -8.55 -9.63 -3.11
C ASP A 63 -7.29 -10.46 -2.79
N PHE A 64 -6.79 -10.36 -1.56
CA PHE A 64 -5.68 -11.15 -1.05
C PHE A 64 -6.04 -11.75 0.31
N ALA A 65 -5.64 -13.00 0.58
CA ALA A 65 -5.77 -13.57 1.93
C ALA A 65 -4.65 -13.09 2.86
N ASP A 66 -3.42 -12.99 2.34
CA ASP A 66 -2.23 -12.58 3.09
C ASP A 66 -1.87 -11.11 2.80
N PRO A 67 -1.90 -10.20 3.80
CA PRO A 67 -1.52 -8.81 3.59
C PRO A 67 -0.04 -8.62 3.25
N ARG A 68 0.87 -9.54 3.63
CA ARG A 68 2.28 -9.45 3.24
C ARG A 68 2.46 -9.73 1.75
N ALA A 69 1.84 -10.79 1.24
CA ALA A 69 1.80 -11.05 -0.20
C ALA A 69 1.18 -9.89 -0.99
N GLU A 70 0.17 -9.21 -0.42
CA GLU A 70 -0.44 -8.03 -1.01
C GLU A 70 0.53 -6.84 -1.08
N LEU A 71 1.28 -6.55 -0.01
CA LEU A 71 2.34 -5.53 -0.03
C LEU A 71 3.42 -5.81 -1.08
N GLU A 72 3.83 -7.07 -1.25
CA GLU A 72 4.80 -7.44 -2.30
C GLU A 72 4.24 -7.21 -3.71
N ALA A 73 2.94 -7.46 -3.93
CA ALA A 73 2.29 -7.12 -5.19
C ALA A 73 2.27 -5.61 -5.45
N VAL A 74 2.00 -4.79 -4.42
CA VAL A 74 2.09 -3.32 -4.52
C VAL A 74 3.52 -2.89 -4.84
N ARG A 75 4.51 -3.51 -4.19
CA ARG A 75 5.94 -3.24 -4.41
C ARG A 75 6.34 -3.52 -5.86
N ALA A 76 5.91 -4.64 -6.43
CA ALA A 76 6.17 -4.98 -7.83
C ALA A 76 5.59 -3.93 -8.80
N ILE A 77 4.34 -3.49 -8.59
CA ILE A 77 3.70 -2.42 -9.39
C ILE A 77 4.52 -1.13 -9.32
N LEU A 78 5.00 -0.76 -8.13
CA LEU A 78 5.79 0.45 -7.89
C LEU A 78 7.18 0.41 -8.54
N ILE A 79 7.78 -0.78 -8.66
CA ILE A 79 9.03 -0.99 -9.38
C ILE A 79 8.79 -0.84 -10.88
N ASP A 80 7.81 -1.57 -11.42
CA ASP A 80 7.52 -1.60 -12.86
C ASP A 80 7.16 -0.21 -13.41
N THR A 81 6.36 0.56 -12.65
CA THR A 81 5.98 1.94 -13.00
C THR A 81 7.14 2.94 -12.88
N GLY A 82 8.24 2.59 -12.22
CA GLY A 82 9.48 3.36 -12.16
C GLY A 82 10.51 3.01 -13.25
N THR A 83 10.29 1.94 -14.00
CA THR A 83 11.20 1.41 -15.05
C THR A 83 10.73 1.66 -16.48
N ALA A 84 9.76 2.55 -16.71
CA ALA A 84 9.45 2.96 -18.08
C ALA A 84 10.75 3.44 -18.77
N PRO A 85 11.14 2.89 -19.94
CA PRO A 85 12.32 3.37 -20.64
C PRO A 85 12.05 4.84 -20.98
N ASP A 86 12.96 5.72 -20.53
CA ASP A 86 13.03 7.08 -21.04
C ASP A 86 12.97 6.97 -22.56
N LYS A 87 11.94 7.58 -23.16
CA LYS A 87 11.84 7.62 -24.62
C LYS A 87 13.03 8.42 -25.12
N ALA A 88 13.95 7.70 -25.77
CA ALA A 88 15.05 8.26 -26.56
C ALA A 88 14.53 9.15 -27.70
#